data_AF-A0AAJ6NEM3-F1
#
_entry.id   AF-A0AAJ6NEM3-F1
#
_cell.length_a   1.000
_cell.length_b   1.000
_cell.length_c   1.000
_cell.angle_alpha   90.00
_cell.angle_beta   90.00
_cell.angle_gamma   90.00
#
_symmetry.space_group_name_H-M   'P 1'
#
loop_
_entity.id
_entity.type
_entity.pdbx_description
1 polymer ?
#
loop_
_entity_poly.entity_id
_entity_poly.type
_entity_poly.pdbx_seq_one_letter_code
_entity_poly.pdbx_strand_id
1 'polypeptide(L)'
;MTVLFLNKSLTRAQEYTADRVACYYAPDDVMGMLYLFAGKNLGKHINIDEYFKNIEKYENNLWLKIVNFRSDHAVGYRRMRALKDSQTKSWDVHGKML
;
A
#
# COMPACT_ATOMS: atom_id res chain seq x y z
N MET A 1 -4.35 1.43 24.99
CA MET A 1 -5.42 0.45 25.27
C MET A 1 -5.24 -0.72 24.29
N THR A 2 -4.68 -1.84 24.76
CA THR A 2 -4.23 -2.95 23.91
C THR A 2 -5.40 -3.90 23.65
N VAL A 3 -6.27 -3.55 22.71
CA VAL A 3 -7.33 -4.45 22.25
C VAL A 3 -6.68 -5.50 21.32
N LEU A 4 -6.29 -6.64 21.89
CA LEU A 4 -5.98 -7.91 21.19
C LEU A 4 -5.00 -7.84 20.01
N PHE A 5 -4.04 -6.91 19.99
CA PHE A 5 -3.14 -6.67 18.85
C PHE A 5 -3.86 -6.32 17.52
N LEU A 6 -5.18 -6.07 17.57
CA LEU A 6 -5.99 -5.72 16.41
C LEU A 6 -5.84 -4.26 16.02
N ASN A 7 -5.25 -3.42 16.88
CA ASN A 7 -5.02 -2.01 16.58
C ASN A 7 -4.25 -1.82 15.27
N LYS A 8 -3.22 -2.64 14.99
CA LYS A 8 -2.44 -2.59 13.76
C LYS A 8 -3.28 -2.89 12.53
N SER A 9 -4.15 -3.89 12.63
CA SER A 9 -5.09 -4.25 11.58
C SER A 9 -6.12 -3.13 11.35
N LEU A 10 -6.62 -2.51 12.43
CA LEU A 10 -7.55 -1.39 12.32
C LEU A 10 -6.87 -0.18 11.64
N THR A 11 -5.67 0.20 12.07
CA THR A 11 -4.89 1.27 11.43
C THR A 11 -4.66 0.98 9.94
N ARG A 12 -4.30 -0.25 9.59
CA ARG A 12 -4.14 -0.65 8.17
C ARG A 12 -5.44 -0.50 7.37
N ALA A 13 -6.59 -0.86 7.94
CA ALA A 13 -7.89 -0.68 7.29
C ALA A 13 -8.26 0.80 7.13
N GLN A 14 -7.92 1.64 8.12
CA GLN A 14 -8.09 3.09 8.04
C GLN A 14 -7.21 3.70 6.94
N GLU A 15 -5.95 3.27 6.83
CA GLU A 15 -5.04 3.70 5.76
C GLU A 15 -5.59 3.35 4.37
N TYR A 16 -6.05 2.12 4.14
CA TYR A 16 -6.68 1.75 2.86
C TYR A 16 -7.96 2.53 2.58
N THR A 17 -8.73 2.88 3.60
CA THR A 17 -9.93 3.70 3.43
C THR A 17 -9.55 5.13 3.03
N ALA A 18 -8.54 5.71 3.66
CA ALA A 18 -8.01 7.02 3.30
C ALA A 18 -7.46 7.03 1.86
N ASP A 19 -6.71 6.00 1.47
CA ASP A 19 -6.17 5.86 0.11
C ASP A 19 -7.30 5.80 -0.94
N ARG A 20 -8.38 5.04 -0.69
CA ARG A 20 -9.53 4.97 -1.60
C ARG A 20 -10.27 6.30 -1.71
N VAL A 21 -10.49 6.99 -0.59
CA VAL A 21 -11.12 8.31 -0.57
C VAL A 21 -10.27 9.31 -1.36
N ALA A 22 -8.95 9.28 -1.21
CA ALA A 22 -8.05 10.11 -2.01
C ALA A 22 -8.16 9.77 -3.51
N CYS A 23 -8.16 8.49 -3.88
CA CYS A 23 -8.35 8.07 -5.28
C CYS A 23 -9.70 8.50 -5.86
N TYR A 24 -10.75 8.57 -5.03
CA TYR A 24 -12.08 9.04 -5.46
C TYR A 24 -12.07 10.54 -5.79
N TYR A 25 -11.46 11.36 -4.95
CA TYR A 25 -11.45 12.82 -5.13
C TYR A 25 -10.34 13.32 -6.07
N ALA A 26 -9.22 12.59 -6.20
CA ALA A 26 -8.06 12.97 -7.01
C ALA A 26 -7.51 11.76 -7.80
N PRO A 27 -8.27 11.21 -8.76
CA PRO A 27 -7.89 10.00 -9.50
C PRO A 27 -6.62 10.17 -10.35
N ASP A 28 -6.35 11.39 -10.84
CA ASP A 28 -5.18 11.68 -11.68
C ASP A 28 -3.88 11.77 -10.86
N ASP A 29 -3.98 12.00 -9.54
CA ASP A 29 -2.83 12.24 -8.65
C ASP A 29 -2.32 10.97 -7.94
N VAL A 30 -2.89 9.80 -8.25
CA VAL A 30 -2.53 8.51 -7.62
C VAL A 30 -1.03 8.20 -7.78
N MET A 31 -0.43 8.56 -8.92
CA MET A 31 1.02 8.40 -9.12
C MET A 31 1.84 9.32 -8.23
N GLY A 32 1.35 10.52 -7.93
CA GLY A 32 1.98 11.44 -6.99
C GLY A 32 2.08 10.83 -5.59
N MET A 33 1.03 10.16 -5.13
CA MET A 33 1.04 9.41 -3.86
C MET A 33 2.06 8.28 -3.88
N LEU A 34 2.15 7.53 -4.99
CA LEU A 34 3.14 6.46 -5.16
C LEU A 34 4.58 6.97 -5.08
N TYR A 35 4.89 8.03 -5.83
CA TYR A 35 6.21 8.66 -5.79
C TYR A 35 6.56 9.22 -4.42
N LEU A 36 5.58 9.82 -3.72
CA LEU A 36 5.78 10.32 -2.37
C LEU A 36 6.11 9.18 -1.40
N PHE A 37 5.43 8.04 -1.51
CA PHE A 37 5.70 6.86 -0.70
C PHE A 37 7.09 6.30 -0.97
N ALA A 38 7.50 6.29 -2.24
CA ALA A 38 8.83 5.87 -2.67
C ALA A 38 9.94 6.82 -2.14
N GLY A 39 9.55 8.02 -1.70
CA GLY A 39 10.38 9.03 -1.05
C GLY A 39 10.34 10.34 -1.82
N LYS A 40 10.07 11.46 -1.14
CA LYS A 40 9.90 12.81 -1.73
C LYS A 40 10.96 13.19 -2.79
N ASN A 41 12.22 12.81 -2.58
CA ASN A 41 13.31 13.12 -3.49
C ASN A 41 13.75 11.91 -4.34
N LEU A 42 13.34 10.69 -3.95
CA LEU A 42 13.77 9.44 -4.56
C LEU A 42 12.78 8.95 -5.62
N GLY A 43 11.51 9.33 -5.53
CA GLY A 43 10.46 8.87 -6.45
C GLY A 43 10.82 9.05 -7.93
N LYS A 44 11.40 10.20 -8.29
CA LYS A 44 11.85 10.50 -9.67
C LYS A 44 13.00 9.61 -10.18
N HIS A 45 13.67 8.90 -9.29
CA HIS A 45 14.79 8.01 -9.61
C HIS A 45 14.41 6.53 -9.48
N ILE A 46 13.17 6.22 -9.10
CA ILE A 46 12.71 4.85 -8.92
C ILE A 46 12.04 4.37 -10.19
N ASN A 47 12.49 3.22 -10.67
CA ASN A 47 11.77 2.46 -11.67
C ASN A 47 10.54 1.81 -11.02
N ILE A 48 9.39 2.47 -11.15
CA ILE A 48 8.13 2.00 -10.56
C ILE A 48 7.73 0.62 -11.12
N ASP A 49 7.99 0.33 -12.39
CA ASP A 49 7.63 -0.95 -12.98
C ASP A 49 8.45 -2.10 -12.39
N GLU A 50 9.75 -1.89 -12.20
CA GLU A 50 10.62 -2.86 -11.54
C GLU A 50 10.27 -3.05 -10.06
N TYR A 51 9.91 -1.97 -9.38
CA TYR A 51 9.40 -2.01 -8.01
C TYR A 51 8.18 -2.93 -7.89
N PHE A 52 7.19 -2.78 -8.78
CA PHE A 52 5.99 -3.62 -8.76
C PHE A 52 6.24 -5.06 -9.20
N LYS A 53 7.14 -5.29 -10.17
CA LYS A 53 7.58 -6.65 -10.55
C LYS A 53 8.20 -7.39 -9.36
N ASN A 54 9.02 -6.69 -8.56
CA ASN A 54 9.59 -7.27 -7.34
C ASN A 54 8.51 -7.60 -6.31
N ILE A 55 7.49 -6.74 -6.13
CA ILE A 55 6.37 -7.04 -5.24
C ILE A 55 5.62 -8.29 -5.72
N GLU A 56 5.27 -8.36 -7.00
CA GLU A 56 4.59 -9.52 -7.60
C GLU A 56 5.32 -10.83 -7.35
N LYS A 57 6.65 -10.81 -7.46
CA LYS A 57 7.48 -11.99 -7.27
C LYS A 57 7.49 -12.51 -5.83
N TYR A 58 7.41 -11.62 -4.83
CA TYR A 58 7.67 -11.98 -3.43
C TYR A 58 6.49 -11.76 -2.46
N GLU A 59 5.42 -11.06 -2.85
CA GLU A 59 4.31 -10.68 -1.94
C GLU A 59 3.64 -11.87 -1.22
N ASN A 60 3.67 -13.05 -1.84
CA ASN A 60 3.01 -14.25 -1.32
C ASN A 60 3.92 -15.11 -0.46
N ASN A 61 5.18 -14.71 -0.26
CA ASN A 61 6.14 -15.43 0.57
C ASN A 61 5.66 -15.47 2.04
N LEU A 62 5.64 -16.67 2.63
CA LEU A 62 5.18 -16.92 3.98
C LEU A 62 5.90 -16.04 5.03
N TRP A 63 7.20 -15.84 4.88
CA TRP A 63 8.00 -15.02 5.79
C TRP A 63 7.62 -13.54 5.72
N LEU A 64 7.32 -13.03 4.53
CA LEU A 64 6.84 -11.65 4.35
C LEU A 64 5.48 -11.43 5.02
N LYS A 65 4.59 -12.42 5.00
CA LYS A 65 3.29 -12.36 5.69
C LYS A 65 3.47 -12.33 7.21
N ILE A 66 4.37 -13.15 7.76
CA ILE A 66 4.69 -13.19 9.19
C ILE A 66 5.30 -11.86 9.65
N VAL A 67 6.25 -11.31 8.88
CA VAL A 67 6.85 -9.99 9.17
C VAL A 67 5.80 -8.88 9.12
N ASN A 68 4.94 -8.85 8.10
CA ASN A 68 3.86 -7.86 7.98
C ASN A 68 2.83 -7.95 9.12
N PHE A 69 2.55 -9.16 9.61
CA PHE A 69 1.67 -9.37 10.76
C PHE A 69 2.24 -8.77 12.05
N ARG A 70 3.57 -8.84 12.24
CA ARG A 70 4.24 -8.33 13.45
C ARG A 70 4.65 -6.86 13.36
N SER A 71 4.80 -6.29 12.18
CA SER A 71 5.21 -4.89 11.97
C SER A 71 4.18 -3.89 12.49
N ASP A 72 4.62 -2.87 13.24
CA ASP A 72 3.79 -1.76 13.74
C ASP A 72 3.31 -0.81 12.63
N HIS A 73 4.01 -0.75 11.51
CA HIS A 73 3.61 -0.03 10.31
C HIS A 73 3.25 -1.02 9.21
N ALA A 74 2.10 -0.80 8.54
CA ALA A 74 1.70 -1.59 7.38
C ALA A 74 2.84 -1.59 6.35
N VAL A 75 3.16 -2.75 5.78
CA VAL A 75 4.24 -2.77 4.80
C VAL A 75 3.79 -2.01 3.56
N GLY A 76 4.45 -0.88 3.31
CA GLY A 76 4.05 0.12 2.33
C GLY A 76 3.83 -0.42 0.91
N TYR A 77 4.51 -1.51 0.55
CA TYR A 77 4.37 -2.13 -0.77
C TYR A 77 2.94 -2.58 -1.09
N ARG A 78 2.13 -2.94 -0.07
CA ARG A 78 0.75 -3.39 -0.27
C ARG A 78 -0.21 -2.23 -0.54
N ARG A 79 0.01 -1.11 0.14
CA ARG A 79 -0.68 0.15 -0.14
C ARG A 79 -0.34 0.68 -1.52
N MET A 80 0.95 0.67 -1.86
CA MET A 80 1.40 1.02 -3.20
C MET A 80 0.74 0.15 -4.27
N ARG A 81 0.60 -1.17 -4.05
CA ARG A 81 -0.12 -2.03 -4.98
C ARG A 81 -1.60 -1.65 -5.11
N ALA A 82 -2.29 -1.43 -4.00
CA ALA A 82 -3.70 -1.02 -4.05
C ALA A 82 -3.89 0.30 -4.82
N LEU A 83 -2.98 1.26 -4.64
CA LEU A 83 -2.94 2.51 -5.40
C LEU A 83 -2.65 2.29 -6.89
N LYS A 84 -1.70 1.41 -7.25
CA LYS A 84 -1.45 1.09 -8.67
C LYS A 84 -2.67 0.42 -9.30
N ASP A 85 -3.32 -0.50 -8.59
CA ASP A 85 -4.53 -1.16 -9.06
C ASP A 85 -5.68 -0.16 -9.26
N SER A 86 -5.81 0.86 -8.40
CA SER A 86 -6.89 1.85 -8.51
C SER A 86 -6.81 2.74 -9.76
N GLN A 87 -5.62 2.92 -10.34
CA GLN A 87 -5.51 3.56 -11.67
C GLN A 87 -6.25 2.78 -12.76
N THR A 88 -6.23 1.45 -12.68
CA THR A 88 -6.83 0.58 -13.71
C THR A 88 -8.26 0.19 -13.39
N LYS A 89 -8.61 0.07 -12.10
CA LYS A 89 -9.89 -0.45 -11.61
C LYS A 89 -10.77 0.60 -10.92
N SER A 90 -10.39 1.87 -10.99
CA SER A 90 -11.00 2.97 -10.23
C SER A 90 -10.80 2.87 -8.72
N TRP A 91 -11.46 3.72 -7.94
CA TRP A 91 -11.23 3.92 -6.51
C TRP A 91 -11.67 2.74 -5.62
N ASP A 92 -12.53 1.84 -6.10
CA ASP A 92 -13.09 0.73 -5.32
C ASP A 92 -12.16 -0.50 -5.28
N VAL A 93 -10.89 -0.25 -4.97
CA VAL A 93 -9.87 -1.29 -4.83
C VAL A 93 -9.55 -1.51 -3.35
N HIS A 94 -9.78 -2.74 -2.89
CA HIS A 94 -9.48 -3.14 -1.53
C HIS A 94 -8.05 -3.67 -1.39
N GLY A 95 -7.35 -3.20 -0.36
CA GLY A 95 -6.01 -3.69 -0.02
C GLY A 95 -6.02 -5.06 0.67
N LYS A 96 -4.93 -5.81 0.52
CA LYS A 96 -4.74 -7.10 1.20
C LYS A 96 -4.27 -6.91 2.64
N MET A 97 -4.96 -7.54 3.59
CA MET A 97 -4.64 -7.44 5.02
C MET A 97 -3.47 -8.31 5.48
N LEU A 98 -3.26 -9.49 4.85
CA LEU A 98 -2.20 -10.47 5.14
C LEU A 98 -1.50 -10.98 3.89
#